data_AF-A0A1Q6DH52-F1
#
_entry.id   AF-A0A1Q6DH52-F1
#
_cell.length_a   1.000
_cell.length_b   1.000
_cell.length_c   1.000
_cell.angle_alpha   90.00
_cell.angle_beta   90.00
_cell.angle_gamma   90.00
#
_symmetry.space_group_name_H-M   'P 1'
#
loop_
_entity.id
_entity.type
_entity.pdbx_description
1 polymer ?
#
loop_
_entity_poly.entity_id
_entity_poly.type
_entity_poly.pdbx_seq_one_letter_code
_entity_poly.pdbx_strand_id
1 'polypeptide(L)'
;MLAFLVFVGGSIAFFPFTPSSLALSPAEIGVVANHNNGDSVRLARFYMEKRGIPAQNLITITLDPAEQCDRSSYEKRIAAPVRKFLTSFSPAGTIKCLVTMYGVPLAITSPAMSRHGEKTIAQLRKKKETLRTSGDLFENSIAELTKRISYLTKTSDMRASVDSELTLVRLNQPVSHWLANPFYRGETPGFAFFDQQDVVMVSRLDGPSPSLVEKIIEDSLVAEKEGLTGGAYFDARWPDPGLKEVTRYAWYDRSIHRAAELVGRSGVVGNVVVDQKSDLFQPGPIRLTALYCGWYSLGKYIDAFSWQRGAVGYHLASSECSTLKKRGSRVWCKMMLEKGAAATIGPVGEPYVDAFPPPELFFSFLTAGRNLVESYFFSLPHLSWKMVLIGDPLYRPFARQGQAN
;
A
#
# COMPACT_ATOMS: atom_id res chain seq x y z
N MET A 1 -53.63 10.85 45.34
CA MET A 1 -52.58 9.87 45.02
C MET A 1 -52.48 9.82 43.50
N LEU A 2 -51.58 10.63 42.92
CA LEU A 2 -51.40 10.76 41.47
C LEU A 2 -50.60 9.56 40.93
N ALA A 3 -51.12 8.88 39.91
CA ALA A 3 -50.42 7.82 39.19
C ALA A 3 -49.56 8.43 38.07
N PHE A 4 -48.24 8.23 38.16
CA PHE A 4 -47.28 8.60 37.13
C PHE A 4 -47.29 7.55 36.01
N LEU A 5 -47.61 7.98 34.78
CA LEU A 5 -47.43 7.22 33.55
C LEU A 5 -46.00 7.47 33.03
N VAL A 6 -45.16 6.44 33.06
CA VAL A 6 -43.80 6.48 32.49
C VAL A 6 -43.90 6.17 31.00
N PHE A 7 -43.67 7.17 30.14
CA PHE A 7 -43.43 6.97 28.72
C PHE A 7 -41.98 6.53 28.51
N VAL A 8 -41.77 5.28 28.07
CA VAL A 8 -40.47 4.81 27.59
C VAL A 8 -40.32 5.29 26.15
N GLY A 9 -39.64 6.41 25.96
CA GLY A 9 -39.23 6.91 24.65
C GLY A 9 -38.12 6.04 24.08
N GLY A 10 -38.45 5.14 23.16
CA GLY A 10 -37.47 4.40 22.37
C GLY A 10 -36.79 5.34 21.37
N SER A 11 -35.54 5.72 21.65
CA SER A 11 -34.69 6.42 20.70
C SER A 11 -34.29 5.46 19.59
N ILE A 12 -35.03 5.47 18.48
CA ILE A 12 -34.62 4.85 17.23
C ILE A 12 -33.43 5.68 16.72
N ALA A 13 -32.22 5.17 16.92
CA ALA A 13 -31.01 5.72 16.32
C ALA A 13 -31.12 5.53 14.79
N PHE A 14 -31.58 6.56 14.10
CA PHE A 14 -31.42 6.68 12.66
C PHE A 14 -29.92 6.80 12.38
N PHE A 15 -29.28 5.68 12.02
CA PHE A 15 -28.02 5.74 11.31
C PHE A 15 -28.31 6.45 9.98
N PRO A 16 -27.71 7.63 9.73
CA PRO A 16 -27.86 8.24 8.42
C PRO A 16 -27.26 7.27 7.41
N PHE A 17 -28.10 6.77 6.50
CA PHE A 17 -27.64 6.18 5.25
C PHE A 17 -26.74 7.22 4.59
N THR A 18 -25.43 7.04 4.70
CA THR A 18 -24.49 7.84 3.92
C THR A 18 -24.77 7.49 2.46
N PRO A 19 -25.06 8.48 1.60
CA PRO A 19 -25.23 8.20 0.18
C PRO A 19 -23.97 7.47 -0.28
N SER A 20 -24.17 6.32 -0.92
CA SER A 20 -23.08 5.56 -1.55
C SER A 20 -22.27 6.55 -2.37
N SER A 21 -21.05 6.90 -1.92
CA SER A 21 -20.14 7.66 -2.75
C SER A 21 -19.98 6.84 -4.01
N LEU A 22 -20.41 7.36 -5.17
CA LEU A 22 -20.28 6.66 -6.44
C LEU A 22 -18.84 6.18 -6.55
N ALA A 23 -18.65 4.86 -6.67
CA ALA A 23 -17.34 4.27 -6.83
C ALA A 23 -16.66 4.89 -8.05
N LEU A 24 -15.34 5.02 -8.01
CA LEU A 24 -14.56 5.53 -9.16
C LEU A 24 -15.00 4.86 -10.48
N SER A 25 -15.25 5.69 -11.47
CA SER A 25 -15.59 5.29 -12.84
C SER A 25 -14.34 5.30 -13.74
N PRO A 26 -14.34 4.57 -14.86
CA PRO A 26 -13.22 4.57 -15.81
C PRO A 26 -12.82 5.97 -16.32
N ALA A 27 -13.77 6.90 -16.42
CA ALA A 27 -13.50 8.27 -16.86
C ALA A 27 -12.65 9.07 -15.85
N GLU A 28 -12.62 8.66 -14.59
CA GLU A 28 -11.89 9.32 -13.50
C GLU A 28 -10.46 8.75 -13.32
N ILE A 29 -10.04 7.84 -14.19
CA ILE A 29 -8.73 7.18 -14.15
C ILE A 29 -7.80 7.78 -15.19
N GLY A 30 -6.64 8.28 -14.75
CA GLY A 30 -5.49 8.63 -15.60
C GLY A 30 -4.46 7.50 -15.59
N VAL A 31 -3.94 7.11 -16.76
CA VAL A 31 -2.96 6.01 -16.86
C VAL A 31 -1.60 6.57 -17.23
N VAL A 32 -0.60 6.38 -16.38
CA VAL A 32 0.76 6.89 -16.56
C VAL A 32 1.67 5.79 -17.11
N ALA A 33 2.15 5.96 -18.34
CA ALA A 33 3.00 5.01 -19.04
C ALA A 33 4.34 5.63 -19.44
N ASN A 34 5.43 4.84 -19.38
CA ASN A 34 6.75 5.27 -19.81
C ASN A 34 6.94 4.98 -21.31
N HIS A 35 7.04 6.04 -22.11
CA HIS A 35 7.24 5.97 -23.56
C HIS A 35 8.50 5.19 -23.96
N ASN A 36 9.57 5.26 -23.16
CA ASN A 36 10.82 4.55 -23.45
C ASN A 36 10.75 3.05 -23.14
N ASN A 37 9.59 2.54 -22.71
CA ASN A 37 9.37 1.13 -22.45
C ASN A 37 8.14 0.65 -23.23
N GLY A 38 8.36 -0.16 -24.28
CA GLY A 38 7.29 -0.66 -25.15
C GLY A 38 6.22 -1.47 -24.42
N ASP A 39 6.60 -2.27 -23.42
CA ASP A 39 5.66 -3.01 -22.58
C ASP A 39 4.79 -2.05 -21.76
N SER A 40 5.36 -0.97 -21.23
CA SER A 40 4.61 0.05 -20.47
C SER A 40 3.44 0.61 -21.27
N VAL A 41 3.70 1.03 -22.51
CA VAL A 41 2.68 1.63 -23.38
C VAL A 41 1.67 0.58 -23.87
N ARG A 42 2.12 -0.63 -24.20
CA ARG A 42 1.22 -1.73 -24.59
C ARG A 42 0.26 -2.06 -23.46
N LEU A 43 0.77 -2.29 -22.25
CA LEU A 43 -0.01 -2.63 -21.07
C LEU A 43 -0.98 -1.52 -20.69
N ALA A 44 -0.56 -0.25 -20.80
CA ALA A 44 -1.44 0.89 -20.58
C ALA A 44 -2.66 0.85 -21.49
N ARG A 45 -2.45 0.68 -22.80
CA ARG A 45 -3.53 0.59 -23.79
C ARG A 45 -4.42 -0.62 -23.55
N PHE A 46 -3.82 -1.77 -23.25
CA PHE A 46 -4.55 -3.00 -22.91
C PHE A 46 -5.45 -2.78 -21.69
N TYR A 47 -4.92 -2.24 -20.60
CA TYR A 47 -5.68 -1.93 -19.39
C TYR A 47 -6.83 -0.96 -19.67
N MET A 48 -6.54 0.12 -20.41
CA MET A 48 -7.54 1.13 -20.77
C MET A 48 -8.67 0.55 -21.61
N GLU A 49 -8.36 -0.30 -22.59
CA GLU A 49 -9.35 -1.00 -23.40
C GLU A 49 -10.24 -1.91 -22.55
N LYS A 50 -9.63 -2.75 -21.69
CA LYS A 50 -10.36 -3.69 -20.84
C LYS A 50 -11.28 -3.01 -19.82
N ARG A 51 -10.88 -1.85 -19.30
CA ARG A 51 -11.66 -1.06 -18.33
C ARG A 51 -12.56 0.00 -18.98
N GLY A 52 -12.49 0.21 -20.29
CA GLY A 52 -13.22 1.29 -20.97
C GLY A 52 -12.76 2.69 -20.51
N ILE A 53 -11.49 2.84 -20.15
CA ILE A 53 -10.89 4.14 -19.79
C ILE A 53 -10.70 4.94 -21.09
N PRO A 54 -11.16 6.21 -21.16
CA PRO A 54 -11.01 7.02 -22.35
C PRO A 54 -9.55 7.12 -22.82
N ALA A 55 -9.30 6.94 -24.11
CA ALA A 55 -7.93 6.95 -24.67
C ALA A 55 -7.17 8.26 -24.38
N GLN A 56 -7.88 9.39 -24.27
CA GLN A 56 -7.28 10.67 -23.89
C GLN A 56 -6.74 10.71 -22.46
N ASN A 57 -7.11 9.76 -21.59
CA ASN A 57 -6.63 9.68 -20.22
C ASN A 57 -5.22 9.04 -20.10
N LEU A 58 -4.57 8.73 -21.23
CA LEU A 58 -3.20 8.24 -21.27
C LEU A 58 -2.20 9.39 -21.09
N ILE A 59 -1.37 9.29 -20.06
CA ILE A 59 -0.29 10.22 -19.73
C ILE A 59 1.03 9.54 -20.05
N THR A 60 1.74 10.02 -21.07
CA THR A 60 3.06 9.49 -21.42
C THR A 60 4.18 10.30 -20.79
N ILE A 61 5.04 9.63 -20.03
CA ILE A 61 6.30 10.18 -19.51
C ILE A 61 7.48 9.61 -20.28
N THR A 62 8.63 10.28 -20.23
CA THR A 62 9.85 9.85 -20.93
C THR A 62 11.02 9.84 -19.97
N LEU A 63 11.52 8.65 -19.62
CA LEU A 63 12.69 8.44 -18.77
C LEU A 63 13.23 7.03 -18.93
N ASP A 64 14.47 6.81 -18.52
CA ASP A 64 15.05 5.46 -18.51
C ASP A 64 14.20 4.52 -17.64
N PRO A 65 13.92 3.29 -18.10
CA PRO A 65 13.02 2.35 -17.41
C PRO A 65 13.71 1.66 -16.21
N ALA A 66 14.40 2.45 -15.38
CA ALA A 66 15.00 1.99 -14.14
C ALA A 66 13.95 1.89 -13.02
N GLU A 67 14.16 0.97 -12.07
CA GLU A 67 13.27 0.81 -10.90
C GLU A 67 13.33 2.01 -9.94
N GLN A 68 14.34 2.88 -10.08
CA GLN A 68 14.56 4.02 -9.22
C GLN A 68 14.94 5.25 -10.04
N CYS A 69 14.52 6.42 -9.60
CA CYS A 69 14.97 7.71 -10.14
C CYS A 69 15.37 8.66 -9.02
N ASP A 70 16.14 9.70 -9.34
CA ASP A 70 16.41 10.77 -8.39
C ASP A 70 15.24 11.78 -8.33
N ARG A 71 15.25 12.63 -7.30
CA ARG A 71 14.20 13.63 -7.07
C ARG A 71 14.05 14.60 -8.24
N SER A 72 15.15 15.03 -8.85
CA SER A 72 15.13 15.96 -10.00
C SER A 72 14.44 15.33 -11.21
N SER A 73 14.72 14.05 -11.47
CA SER A 73 14.14 13.27 -12.55
C SER A 73 12.65 13.03 -12.31
N TYR A 74 12.25 12.70 -11.08
CA TYR A 74 10.84 12.65 -10.70
C TYR A 74 10.12 13.97 -10.99
N GLU A 75 10.62 15.10 -10.47
CA GLU A 75 9.96 16.39 -10.65
C GLU A 75 9.83 16.78 -12.13
N LYS A 76 10.93 16.67 -12.89
CA LYS A 76 10.97 17.14 -14.28
C LYS A 76 10.32 16.19 -15.27
N ARG A 77 10.44 14.87 -15.04
CA ARG A 77 10.09 13.85 -16.04
C ARG A 77 8.82 13.07 -15.70
N ILE A 78 8.35 13.14 -14.46
CA ILE A 78 7.13 12.46 -14.01
C ILE A 78 6.10 13.48 -13.51
N ALA A 79 6.39 14.19 -12.42
CA ALA A 79 5.42 15.06 -11.76
C ALA A 79 4.99 16.23 -12.66
N ALA A 80 5.91 16.93 -13.32
CA ALA A 80 5.57 18.06 -14.18
C ALA A 80 4.69 17.67 -15.40
N PRO A 81 4.99 16.59 -16.17
CA PRO A 81 4.09 16.11 -17.21
C PRO A 81 2.71 15.69 -16.69
N VAL A 82 2.65 14.97 -15.56
CA VAL A 82 1.38 14.56 -14.95
C VAL A 82 0.57 15.76 -14.51
N ARG A 83 1.20 16.73 -13.83
CA ARG A 83 0.54 17.97 -13.39
C ARG A 83 0.01 18.77 -14.58
N LYS A 84 0.81 18.92 -15.64
CA LYS A 84 0.39 19.58 -16.88
C LYS A 84 -0.83 18.90 -17.51
N PHE A 85 -0.84 17.56 -17.53
CA PHE A 85 -1.98 16.81 -18.01
C PHE A 85 -3.23 17.09 -17.15
N LEU A 86 -3.12 17.00 -15.83
CA LEU A 86 -4.24 17.21 -14.92
C LEU A 86 -4.79 18.65 -15.02
N THR A 87 -3.95 19.66 -15.19
CA THR A 87 -4.45 21.04 -15.39
C THR A 87 -5.08 21.27 -16.75
N SER A 88 -4.65 20.58 -17.81
CA SER A 88 -5.18 20.77 -19.17
C SER A 88 -6.40 19.88 -19.50
N PHE A 89 -6.45 18.67 -18.95
CA PHE A 89 -7.42 17.63 -19.36
C PHE A 89 -8.27 17.09 -18.21
N SER A 90 -8.08 17.59 -16.98
CA SER A 90 -8.93 17.26 -15.83
C SER A 90 -9.58 18.52 -15.22
N PRO A 91 -10.35 19.31 -15.99
CA PRO A 91 -11.05 20.48 -15.46
C PRO A 91 -11.97 20.06 -14.30
N ALA A 92 -11.96 20.83 -13.21
CA ALA A 92 -12.66 20.52 -11.95
C ALA A 92 -12.23 19.20 -11.24
N GLY A 93 -11.08 18.62 -11.59
CA GLY A 93 -10.54 17.46 -10.88
C GLY A 93 -11.23 16.13 -11.24
N THR A 94 -11.73 16.00 -12.47
CA THR A 94 -12.34 14.77 -12.99
C THR A 94 -11.47 13.53 -12.83
N ILE A 95 -10.15 13.63 -13.04
CA ILE A 95 -9.22 12.54 -12.76
C ILE A 95 -8.95 12.49 -11.25
N LYS A 96 -9.50 11.45 -10.60
CA LYS A 96 -9.39 11.21 -9.16
C LYS A 96 -8.37 10.14 -8.81
N CYS A 97 -7.99 9.29 -9.77
CA CYS A 97 -7.00 8.24 -9.57
C CYS A 97 -6.01 8.15 -10.73
N LEU A 98 -4.73 7.93 -10.41
CA LEU A 98 -3.68 7.59 -11.35
C LEU A 98 -3.31 6.12 -11.22
N VAL A 99 -3.01 5.49 -12.36
CA VAL A 99 -2.42 4.15 -12.44
C VAL A 99 -1.05 4.25 -13.06
N THR A 100 -0.01 3.95 -12.30
CA THR A 100 1.34 3.84 -12.87
C THR A 100 1.52 2.45 -13.47
N MET A 101 2.03 2.40 -14.71
CA MET A 101 2.23 1.14 -15.42
C MET A 101 3.65 0.61 -15.24
N TYR A 102 3.81 -0.70 -15.46
CA TYR A 102 5.11 -1.36 -15.63
C TYR A 102 6.10 -0.49 -16.39
N GLY A 103 7.30 -0.28 -15.86
CA GLY A 103 8.33 0.55 -16.49
C GLY A 103 8.34 2.03 -16.08
N VAL A 104 7.37 2.48 -15.26
CA VAL A 104 7.51 3.68 -14.44
C VAL A 104 8.33 3.33 -13.18
N PRO A 105 9.33 4.14 -12.76
CA PRO A 105 10.14 3.83 -11.58
C PRO A 105 9.28 3.60 -10.33
N LEU A 106 9.69 2.68 -9.46
CA LEU A 106 9.00 2.39 -8.19
C LEU A 106 9.36 3.40 -7.10
N ALA A 107 10.63 3.79 -7.03
CA ALA A 107 11.14 4.58 -5.91
C ALA A 107 11.89 5.83 -6.35
N ILE A 108 11.78 6.87 -5.53
CA ILE A 108 12.62 8.06 -5.61
C ILE A 108 13.74 7.89 -4.58
N THR A 109 14.99 7.97 -5.02
CA THR A 109 16.15 7.83 -4.13
C THR A 109 16.27 9.03 -3.21
N SER A 110 16.78 8.82 -2.00
CA SER A 110 17.19 9.91 -1.12
C SER A 110 18.20 10.81 -1.86
N PRO A 111 18.20 12.13 -1.64
CA PRO A 111 19.25 13.01 -2.15
C PRO A 111 20.63 12.47 -1.78
N ALA A 112 21.59 12.62 -2.69
CA ALA A 112 22.97 12.32 -2.36
C ALA A 112 23.38 13.14 -1.14
N MET A 113 24.00 12.49 -0.17
CA MET A 113 24.46 13.16 1.03
C MET A 113 25.49 14.22 0.66
N SER A 114 25.47 15.38 1.32
CA SER A 114 26.47 16.41 1.04
C SER A 114 27.87 15.88 1.33
N ARG A 115 28.89 16.35 0.60
CA ARG A 115 30.30 15.97 0.85
C ARG A 115 30.71 16.15 2.32
N HIS A 116 30.14 17.13 3.01
CA HIS A 116 30.37 17.33 4.44
C HIS A 116 29.72 16.24 5.30
N GLY A 117 28.46 15.88 5.00
CA GLY A 117 27.76 14.77 5.66
C GLY A 117 28.49 13.44 5.45
N GLU A 118 28.92 13.15 4.21
CA GLU A 118 29.70 11.96 3.88
C GLU A 118 31.00 11.89 4.67
N LYS A 119 31.76 13.00 4.74
CA LYS A 119 32.98 13.10 5.55
C LYS A 119 32.71 12.86 7.03
N THR A 120 31.67 13.47 7.59
CA THR A 120 31.28 13.29 8.99
C THR A 120 30.92 11.84 9.29
N ILE A 121 30.15 11.17 8.44
CA ILE A 121 29.81 9.75 8.61
C ILE A 121 31.05 8.88 8.46
N ALA A 122 31.93 9.15 7.48
CA ALA A 122 33.18 8.42 7.31
C ALA A 122 34.08 8.53 8.55
N GLN A 123 34.20 9.72 9.13
CA GLN A 123 34.94 9.95 10.37
C GLN A 123 34.32 9.19 11.55
N LEU A 124 32.99 9.22 11.71
CA LEU A 124 32.31 8.48 12.77
C LEU A 124 32.46 6.97 12.62
N ARG A 125 32.38 6.43 11.39
CA ARG A 125 32.61 5.01 11.10
C ARG A 125 34.05 4.60 11.41
N LYS A 126 35.03 5.42 11.00
CA LYS A 126 36.44 5.18 11.33
C LYS A 126 36.67 5.16 12.83
N LYS A 127 36.11 6.13 13.57
CA LYS A 127 36.18 6.19 15.04
C LYS A 127 35.56 4.95 15.69
N LYS A 128 34.38 4.51 15.21
CA LYS A 128 33.72 3.31 15.70
C LYS A 128 34.59 2.06 15.49
N GLU A 129 35.22 1.93 14.33
CA GLU A 129 36.08 0.78 14.04
C GLU A 129 37.34 0.77 14.91
N THR A 130 37.98 1.94 15.10
CA THR A 130 39.10 2.06 16.04
C THR A 130 38.71 1.62 17.45
N LEU A 131 37.55 2.06 17.96
CA LEU A 131 37.08 1.67 19.29
C LEU A 131 36.76 0.17 19.39
N ARG A 132 36.23 -0.45 18.31
CA ARG A 132 36.00 -1.90 18.27
C ARG A 132 37.29 -2.69 18.39
N THR A 133 38.37 -2.25 17.73
CA THR A 133 39.68 -2.89 17.82
C THR A 133 40.38 -2.70 19.17
N SER A 134 39.88 -1.79 20.03
CA SER A 134 40.47 -1.48 21.34
C SER A 134 39.86 -2.26 22.52
N GLY A 135 38.92 -3.19 22.27
CA GLY A 135 38.32 -4.07 23.29
C GLY A 135 37.04 -3.56 23.96
N ASP A 136 36.48 -4.36 24.87
CA ASP A 136 35.11 -4.23 25.42
C ASP A 136 34.85 -2.97 26.29
N LEU A 137 35.89 -2.20 26.63
CA LEU A 137 35.78 -0.98 27.45
C LEU A 137 34.99 0.16 26.78
N PHE A 138 34.67 0.04 25.49
CA PHE A 138 34.04 1.11 24.69
C PHE A 138 32.63 0.79 24.19
N GLU A 139 31.96 -0.24 24.70
CA GLU A 139 30.62 -0.64 24.24
C GLU A 139 29.61 0.52 24.23
N ASN A 140 29.58 1.33 25.29
CA ASN A 140 28.69 2.49 25.38
C ASN A 140 28.98 3.55 24.30
N SER A 141 30.26 3.86 24.06
CA SER A 141 30.66 4.81 23.01
C SER A 141 30.40 4.25 21.61
N ILE A 142 30.56 2.94 21.40
CA ILE A 142 30.21 2.27 20.15
C ILE A 142 28.70 2.32 19.92
N ALA A 143 27.89 2.10 20.94
CA ALA A 143 26.44 2.22 20.88
C ALA A 143 26.01 3.66 20.55
N GLU A 144 26.63 4.67 21.16
CA GLU A 144 26.35 6.08 20.90
C GLU A 144 26.76 6.50 19.48
N LEU A 145 27.95 6.12 19.02
CA LEU A 145 28.38 6.36 17.64
C LEU A 145 27.46 5.65 16.64
N THR A 146 26.99 4.45 16.97
CA THR A 146 26.01 3.72 16.15
C THR A 146 24.69 4.48 16.07
N LYS A 147 24.18 5.01 17.20
CA LYS A 147 23.01 5.89 17.22
C LYS A 147 23.22 7.17 16.43
N ARG A 148 24.39 7.82 16.53
CA ARG A 148 24.72 9.06 15.81
C ARG A 148 24.83 8.85 14.29
N ILE A 149 25.53 7.80 13.88
CA ILE A 149 25.61 7.39 12.47
C ILE A 149 24.21 7.07 11.96
N SER A 150 23.46 6.24 12.70
CA SER A 150 22.10 5.88 12.36
C SER A 150 21.21 7.12 12.22
N TYR A 151 21.28 8.07 13.15
CA TYR A 151 20.54 9.33 13.10
C TYR A 151 20.88 10.12 11.82
N LEU A 152 22.16 10.37 11.54
CA LEU A 152 22.58 11.12 10.35
C LEU A 152 22.19 10.42 9.02
N THR A 153 22.16 9.09 8.99
CA THR A 153 21.66 8.33 7.84
C THR A 153 20.14 8.25 7.76
N LYS A 154 19.43 8.39 8.89
CA LYS A 154 17.98 8.20 8.99
C LYS A 154 17.21 9.52 8.85
N THR A 155 17.76 10.63 9.34
CA THR A 155 17.23 11.99 9.12
C THR A 155 17.42 12.48 7.68
N SER A 156 18.20 11.76 6.88
CA SER A 156 18.37 11.99 5.44
C SER A 156 17.56 11.02 4.58
N ASP A 157 16.78 10.10 5.17
CA ASP A 157 15.98 9.14 4.40
C ASP A 157 14.71 9.80 3.84
N MET A 158 14.92 10.55 2.76
CA MET A 158 13.86 11.11 1.91
C MET A 158 13.49 10.17 0.76
N ARG A 159 13.75 8.85 0.92
CA ARG A 159 13.33 7.86 -0.06
C ARG A 159 11.82 7.73 0.01
N ALA A 160 11.16 7.82 -1.12
CA ALA A 160 9.72 7.69 -1.26
C ALA A 160 9.38 6.73 -2.40
N SER A 161 8.16 6.21 -2.45
CA SER A 161 7.64 5.61 -3.67
C SER A 161 7.19 6.72 -4.62
N VAL A 162 7.37 6.50 -5.93
CA VAL A 162 6.85 7.42 -6.95
C VAL A 162 5.33 7.58 -6.80
N ASP A 163 4.65 6.48 -6.51
CA ASP A 163 3.20 6.43 -6.32
C ASP A 163 2.70 7.29 -5.15
N SER A 164 3.39 7.25 -4.01
CA SER A 164 3.01 8.04 -2.83
C SER A 164 3.28 9.54 -3.02
N GLU A 165 4.25 9.90 -3.87
CA GLU A 165 4.58 11.29 -4.19
C GLU A 165 3.64 11.85 -5.27
N LEU A 166 3.26 11.02 -6.26
CA LEU A 166 2.24 11.36 -7.26
C LEU A 166 0.89 11.66 -6.63
N THR A 167 0.64 11.12 -5.44
CA THR A 167 -0.59 11.37 -4.68
C THR A 167 -0.79 12.88 -4.40
N LEU A 168 0.31 13.62 -4.26
CA LEU A 168 0.31 15.05 -3.96
C LEU A 168 0.76 15.89 -5.18
N VAL A 169 0.71 15.34 -6.39
CA VAL A 169 1.22 15.99 -7.61
C VAL A 169 0.56 17.35 -7.90
N ARG A 170 -0.66 17.58 -7.39
CA ARG A 170 -1.36 18.87 -7.49
C ARG A 170 -0.70 19.95 -6.63
N LEU A 171 -0.07 19.57 -5.52
CA LEU A 171 0.71 20.47 -4.68
C LEU A 171 2.03 20.76 -5.39
N ASN A 172 2.23 22.01 -5.81
CA ASN A 172 3.47 22.45 -6.44
C ASN A 172 4.52 22.85 -5.39
N GLN A 173 4.79 21.98 -4.41
CA GLN A 173 5.77 22.23 -3.36
C GLN A 173 6.58 20.96 -3.05
N PRO A 174 7.87 21.08 -2.72
CA PRO A 174 8.67 19.94 -2.29
C PRO A 174 8.08 19.36 -1.02
N VAL A 175 7.68 18.10 -1.07
CA VAL A 175 7.26 17.38 0.12
C VAL A 175 8.49 16.71 0.74
N SER A 176 8.73 17.01 2.02
CA SER A 176 9.69 16.29 2.84
C SER A 176 8.94 15.51 3.91
N HIS A 177 9.35 14.26 4.11
CA HIS A 177 8.75 13.32 5.07
C HIS A 177 7.32 12.88 4.72
N TRP A 178 6.77 11.99 5.56
CA TRP A 178 5.39 11.55 5.41
C TRP A 178 4.42 12.65 5.85
N LEU A 179 3.28 12.71 5.16
CA LEU A 179 2.17 13.60 5.48
C LEU A 179 0.93 12.77 5.84
N ALA A 180 0.07 13.30 6.71
CA ALA A 180 -1.17 12.62 7.04
C ALA A 180 -2.07 12.51 5.81
N ASN A 181 -2.71 11.36 5.65
CA ASN A 181 -3.67 11.13 4.57
C ASN A 181 -5.07 11.62 4.98
N PRO A 182 -5.68 12.62 4.31
CA PRO A 182 -7.02 13.12 4.65
C PRO A 182 -8.15 12.13 4.34
N PHE A 183 -7.86 11.04 3.61
CA PHE A 183 -8.80 9.93 3.40
C PHE A 183 -8.77 8.89 4.51
N TYR A 184 -7.76 8.89 5.38
CA TYR A 184 -7.62 7.87 6.42
C TYR A 184 -8.82 7.85 7.37
N ARG A 185 -9.24 6.65 7.79
CA ARG A 185 -10.41 6.40 8.64
C ARG A 185 -10.08 5.68 9.95
N GLY A 186 -8.81 5.67 10.36
CA GLY A 186 -8.42 5.14 11.67
C GLY A 186 -8.68 6.11 12.83
N GLU A 187 -8.48 5.61 14.05
CA GLU A 187 -8.84 6.30 15.31
C GLU A 187 -8.09 7.63 15.52
N THR A 188 -6.86 7.75 15.03
CA THR A 188 -6.03 8.96 15.18
C THR A 188 -5.68 9.53 13.80
N PRO A 189 -6.60 10.26 13.15
CA PRO A 189 -6.27 10.95 11.91
C PRO A 189 -5.22 12.02 12.21
N GLY A 190 -4.08 11.96 11.51
CA GLY A 190 -3.06 12.98 11.60
C GLY A 190 -3.53 14.31 10.99
N PHE A 191 -2.88 15.40 11.35
CA PHE A 191 -3.14 16.71 10.75
C PHE A 191 -2.51 16.81 9.35
N ALA A 192 -3.28 17.28 8.36
CA ALA A 192 -2.82 17.56 7.00
C ALA A 192 -3.03 19.06 6.68
N PHE A 193 -2.09 19.65 5.94
CA PHE A 193 -2.17 21.05 5.49
C PHE A 193 -2.92 21.21 4.15
N PHE A 194 -3.60 20.16 3.70
CA PHE A 194 -4.28 20.04 2.42
C PHE A 194 -5.51 19.13 2.58
N ASP A 195 -6.46 19.23 1.66
CA ASP A 195 -7.73 18.53 1.73
C ASP A 195 -7.79 17.33 0.77
N GLN A 196 -8.85 16.52 0.89
CA GLN A 196 -9.09 15.36 0.00
C GLN A 196 -9.11 15.76 -1.49
N GLN A 197 -9.53 16.98 -1.82
CA GLN A 197 -9.56 17.49 -3.19
C GLN A 197 -8.17 17.76 -3.80
N ASP A 198 -7.15 17.95 -2.96
CA ASP A 198 -5.77 18.17 -3.40
C ASP A 198 -5.04 16.86 -3.69
N VAL A 199 -5.61 15.75 -3.21
CA VAL A 199 -5.07 14.41 -3.33
C VAL A 199 -5.61 13.71 -4.57
N VAL A 200 -4.72 13.05 -5.33
CA VAL A 200 -5.10 12.11 -6.39
C VAL A 200 -4.73 10.72 -5.92
N MET A 201 -5.69 9.78 -5.90
CA MET A 201 -5.38 8.42 -5.48
C MET A 201 -4.42 7.76 -6.46
N VAL A 202 -3.52 6.89 -6.00
CA VAL A 202 -2.55 6.21 -6.88
C VAL A 202 -2.48 4.72 -6.60
N SER A 203 -2.49 3.95 -7.68
CA SER A 203 -2.21 2.51 -7.69
C SER A 203 -1.21 2.19 -8.80
N ARG A 204 -0.72 0.96 -8.81
CA ARG A 204 0.26 0.48 -9.78
C ARG A 204 -0.16 -0.84 -10.40
N LEU A 205 -0.03 -0.94 -11.72
CA LEU A 205 -0.06 -2.21 -12.45
C LEU A 205 1.36 -2.58 -12.88
N ASP A 206 2.04 -3.33 -12.02
CA ASP A 206 3.45 -3.73 -12.18
C ASP A 206 3.69 -5.11 -11.56
N GLY A 207 4.82 -5.71 -11.88
CA GLY A 207 5.21 -7.03 -11.41
C GLY A 207 6.55 -7.46 -12.00
N PRO A 208 7.03 -8.66 -11.65
CA PRO A 208 8.23 -9.26 -12.21
C PRO A 208 8.34 -9.29 -13.75
N SER A 209 7.21 -9.29 -14.46
CA SER A 209 7.19 -9.34 -15.92
C SER A 209 5.91 -8.70 -16.50
N PRO A 210 5.93 -8.27 -17.78
CA PRO A 210 4.74 -7.74 -18.45
C PRO A 210 3.56 -8.70 -18.50
N SER A 211 3.79 -9.99 -18.76
CA SER A 211 2.72 -11.00 -18.83
C SER A 211 2.02 -11.19 -17.48
N LEU A 212 2.75 -11.04 -16.37
CA LEU A 212 2.14 -11.08 -15.04
C LEU A 212 1.26 -9.86 -14.78
N VAL A 213 1.59 -8.70 -15.35
CA VAL A 213 0.72 -7.50 -15.27
C VAL A 213 -0.56 -7.70 -16.07
N GLU A 214 -0.49 -8.30 -17.26
CA GLU A 214 -1.69 -8.69 -18.04
C GLU A 214 -2.56 -9.64 -17.21
N LYS A 215 -1.95 -10.64 -16.58
CA LYS A 215 -2.65 -11.59 -15.70
C LYS A 215 -3.33 -10.89 -14.52
N ILE A 216 -2.68 -9.94 -13.85
CA ILE A 216 -3.28 -9.17 -12.73
C ILE A 216 -4.57 -8.46 -13.19
N ILE A 217 -4.53 -7.83 -14.36
CA ILE A 217 -5.68 -7.12 -14.94
C ILE A 217 -6.80 -8.11 -15.24
N GLU A 218 -6.49 -9.20 -15.94
CA GLU A 218 -7.47 -10.21 -16.32
C GLU A 218 -8.10 -10.91 -15.11
N ASP A 219 -7.27 -11.32 -14.14
CA ASP A 219 -7.74 -11.96 -12.91
C ASP A 219 -8.69 -11.06 -12.13
N SER A 220 -8.41 -9.76 -12.06
CA SER A 220 -9.27 -8.77 -11.39
C SER A 220 -10.64 -8.68 -12.07
N LEU A 221 -10.66 -8.58 -13.41
CA LEU A 221 -11.90 -8.50 -14.19
C LEU A 221 -12.73 -9.78 -14.09
N VAL A 222 -12.07 -10.94 -14.10
CA VAL A 222 -12.79 -12.20 -14.01
C VAL A 222 -13.34 -12.42 -12.61
N ALA A 223 -12.57 -12.11 -11.56
CA ALA A 223 -13.05 -12.22 -10.19
C ALA A 223 -14.23 -11.26 -9.89
N GLU A 224 -14.30 -10.09 -10.51
CA GLU A 224 -15.50 -9.22 -10.43
C GLU A 224 -16.73 -9.86 -11.09
N LYS A 225 -16.52 -10.59 -12.20
CA LYS A 225 -17.60 -11.22 -12.95
C LYS A 225 -18.12 -12.47 -12.24
N GLU A 226 -17.22 -13.30 -11.76
CA GLU A 226 -17.52 -14.63 -11.19
C GLU A 226 -17.69 -14.60 -9.66
N GLY A 227 -17.17 -13.56 -9.00
CA GLY A 227 -17.02 -13.49 -7.55
C GLY A 227 -15.69 -14.08 -7.09
N LEU A 228 -15.04 -13.40 -6.15
CA LEU A 228 -13.85 -13.93 -5.49
C LEU A 228 -14.29 -15.01 -4.48
N THR A 229 -13.74 -16.21 -4.61
CA THR A 229 -14.01 -17.35 -3.72
C THR A 229 -12.71 -17.84 -3.08
N GLY A 230 -12.82 -18.60 -1.98
CA GLY A 230 -11.70 -19.05 -1.16
C GLY A 230 -11.83 -18.60 0.29
N GLY A 231 -10.81 -18.89 1.10
CA GLY A 231 -10.73 -18.48 2.50
C GLY A 231 -9.88 -17.23 2.72
N ALA A 232 -10.07 -16.61 3.88
CA ALA A 232 -9.22 -15.53 4.39
C ALA A 232 -8.28 -16.08 5.46
N TYR A 233 -6.98 -15.80 5.35
CA TYR A 233 -5.95 -16.30 6.26
C TYR A 233 -5.18 -15.14 6.86
N PHE A 234 -5.22 -15.03 8.18
CA PHE A 234 -4.62 -13.95 8.95
C PHE A 234 -3.53 -14.53 9.86
N ASP A 235 -2.29 -14.15 9.61
CA ASP A 235 -1.09 -14.67 10.26
C ASP A 235 -0.61 -13.67 11.32
N ALA A 236 -1.21 -13.75 12.50
CA ALA A 236 -0.83 -12.97 13.67
C ALA A 236 0.30 -13.69 14.42
N ARG A 237 1.14 -12.91 15.09
CA ARG A 237 2.35 -13.42 15.78
C ARG A 237 2.11 -13.71 17.25
N TRP A 238 1.08 -13.09 17.83
CA TRP A 238 0.75 -13.19 19.24
C TRP A 238 -0.75 -13.37 19.45
N PRO A 239 -1.17 -13.86 20.63
CA PRO A 239 -2.56 -13.79 21.04
C PRO A 239 -3.07 -12.35 21.10
N ASP A 240 -4.36 -12.15 20.82
CA ASP A 240 -4.99 -10.83 20.87
C ASP A 240 -4.82 -10.20 22.28
N PRO A 241 -4.16 -9.02 22.40
CA PRO A 241 -3.97 -8.35 23.68
C PRO A 241 -5.26 -7.72 24.25
N GLY A 242 -6.37 -7.72 23.50
CA GLY A 242 -7.65 -7.13 23.88
C GLY A 242 -7.62 -5.60 23.91
N LEU A 243 -8.37 -5.01 24.86
CA LEU A 243 -8.53 -3.55 25.00
C LEU A 243 -7.36 -2.83 25.70
N LYS A 244 -6.23 -3.51 25.93
CA LYS A 244 -5.08 -2.92 26.61
C LYS A 244 -4.39 -1.89 25.72
N GLU A 245 -3.74 -0.91 26.35
CA GLU A 245 -2.72 -0.11 25.68
C GLU A 245 -1.56 -1.02 25.28
N VAL A 246 -1.09 -0.85 24.05
CA VAL A 246 -0.16 -1.78 23.41
C VAL A 246 0.93 -1.02 22.68
N THR A 247 2.10 -1.67 22.57
CA THR A 247 3.16 -1.17 21.69
C THR A 247 2.67 -1.11 20.25
N ARG A 248 3.31 -0.28 19.41
CA ARG A 248 3.01 -0.20 17.96
C ARG A 248 2.99 -1.56 17.23
N TYR A 249 3.83 -2.50 17.66
CA TYR A 249 3.82 -3.86 17.13
C TYR A 249 2.54 -4.58 17.56
N ALA A 250 2.29 -4.68 18.86
CA ALA A 250 1.08 -5.35 19.36
C ALA A 250 -0.23 -4.69 18.90
N TRP A 251 -0.22 -3.38 18.60
CA TRP A 251 -1.34 -2.69 17.94
C TRP A 251 -1.62 -3.24 16.54
N TYR A 252 -0.56 -3.40 15.71
CA TYR A 252 -0.71 -3.93 14.36
C TYR A 252 -1.13 -5.41 14.39
N ASP A 253 -0.54 -6.20 15.28
CA ASP A 253 -0.95 -7.59 15.51
C ASP A 253 -2.45 -7.68 15.83
N ARG A 254 -2.92 -6.87 16.78
CA ARG A 254 -4.34 -6.78 17.14
C ARG A 254 -5.21 -6.45 15.94
N SER A 255 -4.75 -5.58 15.03
CA SER A 255 -5.47 -5.27 13.80
C SER A 255 -5.63 -6.50 12.89
N ILE A 256 -4.68 -7.44 12.87
CA ILE A 256 -4.79 -8.71 12.13
C ILE A 256 -5.93 -9.57 12.71
N HIS A 257 -6.03 -9.69 14.03
CA HIS A 257 -7.15 -10.41 14.69
C HIS A 257 -8.49 -9.76 14.37
N ARG A 258 -8.58 -8.42 14.49
CA ARG A 258 -9.80 -7.68 14.18
C ARG A 258 -10.20 -7.77 12.71
N ALA A 259 -9.24 -7.81 11.78
CA ALA A 259 -9.52 -8.03 10.38
C ALA A 259 -10.22 -9.37 10.15
N ALA A 260 -9.74 -10.44 10.80
CA ALA A 260 -10.37 -11.75 10.72
C ALA A 260 -11.79 -11.74 11.29
N GLU A 261 -12.00 -11.10 12.43
CA GLU A 261 -13.33 -10.96 13.03
C GLU A 261 -14.29 -10.22 12.08
N LEU A 262 -13.89 -9.06 11.54
CA LEU A 262 -14.72 -8.24 10.66
C LEU A 262 -15.00 -8.90 9.32
N VAL A 263 -14.00 -9.57 8.72
CA VAL A 263 -14.19 -10.37 7.50
C VAL A 263 -15.14 -11.54 7.78
N GLY A 264 -15.00 -12.24 8.91
CA GLY A 264 -15.93 -13.31 9.28
C GLY A 264 -17.37 -12.81 9.46
N ARG A 265 -17.54 -11.66 10.13
CA ARG A 265 -18.86 -11.02 10.32
C ARG A 265 -19.49 -10.51 9.03
N SER A 266 -18.69 -10.16 8.03
CA SER A 266 -19.20 -9.69 6.74
C SER A 266 -19.99 -10.76 5.96
N GLY A 267 -19.72 -12.05 6.21
CA GLY A 267 -20.37 -13.17 5.54
C GLY A 267 -19.97 -13.41 4.09
N VAL A 268 -19.18 -12.52 3.47
CA VAL A 268 -18.78 -12.65 2.04
C VAL A 268 -17.65 -13.67 1.82
N VAL A 269 -16.95 -14.06 2.89
CA VAL A 269 -15.91 -15.11 2.87
C VAL A 269 -16.29 -16.20 3.86
N GLY A 270 -16.53 -17.41 3.36
CA GLY A 270 -17.07 -18.51 4.18
C GLY A 270 -16.08 -19.23 5.10
N ASN A 271 -14.77 -19.07 4.89
CA ASN A 271 -13.74 -19.66 5.74
C ASN A 271 -12.72 -18.59 6.14
N VAL A 272 -12.66 -18.27 7.43
CA VAL A 272 -11.71 -17.29 7.99
C VAL A 272 -10.86 -17.96 9.06
N VAL A 273 -9.55 -17.91 8.89
CA VAL A 273 -8.57 -18.56 9.77
C VAL A 273 -7.60 -17.53 10.31
N VAL A 274 -7.39 -17.56 11.62
CA VAL A 274 -6.32 -16.81 12.30
C VAL A 274 -5.29 -17.80 12.82
N ASP A 275 -4.03 -17.63 12.42
CA ASP A 275 -2.90 -18.21 13.15
C ASP A 275 -2.38 -17.16 14.13
N GLN A 276 -2.04 -17.59 15.35
CA GLN A 276 -1.54 -16.74 16.43
C GLN A 276 -0.19 -17.25 16.95
N LYS A 277 0.41 -18.21 16.25
CA LYS A 277 1.70 -18.79 16.60
C LYS A 277 2.82 -17.85 16.16
N SER A 278 3.97 -17.98 16.82
CA SER A 278 5.15 -17.22 16.42
C SER A 278 5.70 -17.62 15.04
N ASP A 279 5.43 -18.85 14.62
CA ASP A 279 5.80 -19.38 13.32
C ASP A 279 4.72 -19.03 12.29
N LEU A 280 5.15 -18.62 11.10
CA LEU A 280 4.25 -18.37 9.99
C LEU A 280 3.54 -19.64 9.52
N PHE A 281 2.46 -19.48 8.76
CA PHE A 281 1.87 -20.58 8.00
C PHE A 281 2.93 -21.32 7.19
N GLN A 282 3.02 -22.64 7.41
CA GLN A 282 3.94 -23.52 6.69
C GLN A 282 3.27 -24.14 5.46
N PRO A 283 4.05 -24.58 4.44
CA PRO A 283 3.53 -25.42 3.38
C PRO A 283 2.85 -26.66 3.97
N GLY A 284 1.73 -27.07 3.38
CA GLY A 284 0.94 -28.15 3.96
C GLY A 284 -0.40 -28.33 3.24
N PRO A 285 -1.51 -28.52 3.97
CA PRO A 285 -2.83 -28.69 3.37
C PRO A 285 -3.17 -27.56 2.40
N ILE A 286 -3.94 -27.88 1.37
CA ILE A 286 -4.38 -26.90 0.38
C ILE A 286 -5.17 -25.80 1.09
N ARG A 287 -4.69 -24.57 0.99
CA ARG A 287 -5.35 -23.36 1.46
C ARG A 287 -5.76 -22.55 0.23
N LEU A 288 -7.00 -22.73 -0.21
CA LEU A 288 -7.56 -21.90 -1.28
C LEU A 288 -7.70 -20.47 -0.74
N THR A 289 -6.79 -19.57 -1.11
CA THR A 289 -6.64 -18.25 -0.47
C THR A 289 -7.22 -17.14 -1.34
N ALA A 290 -8.28 -16.51 -0.84
CA ALA A 290 -8.87 -15.29 -1.39
C ALA A 290 -8.25 -14.04 -0.77
N LEU A 291 -8.11 -14.02 0.56
CA LEU A 291 -7.58 -12.89 1.32
C LEU A 291 -6.44 -13.35 2.22
N TYR A 292 -5.40 -12.52 2.35
CA TYR A 292 -4.27 -12.80 3.23
C TYR A 292 -3.69 -11.54 3.88
N CYS A 293 -3.37 -11.62 5.17
CA CYS A 293 -2.47 -10.68 5.80
C CYS A 293 -1.59 -11.37 6.84
N GLY A 294 -0.32 -10.96 6.95
CA GLY A 294 0.60 -11.58 7.91
C GLY A 294 1.84 -10.77 8.19
N TRP A 295 2.63 -11.23 9.17
CA TRP A 295 3.92 -10.65 9.56
C TRP A 295 4.72 -11.62 10.48
N TYR A 296 6.04 -11.57 10.64
CA TYR A 296 7.08 -10.82 9.94
C TYR A 296 8.17 -11.81 9.49
N SER A 297 8.39 -11.95 8.18
CA SER A 297 9.50 -12.73 7.61
C SER A 297 10.11 -12.03 6.40
N LEU A 298 10.92 -11.00 6.67
CA LEU A 298 11.52 -10.13 5.66
C LEU A 298 12.27 -10.89 4.56
N GLY A 299 11.85 -10.70 3.30
CA GLY A 299 12.51 -11.30 2.14
C GLY A 299 12.49 -12.84 2.11
N LYS A 300 11.69 -13.46 2.97
CA LYS A 300 11.62 -14.91 3.18
C LYS A 300 10.18 -15.38 3.02
N TYR A 301 9.67 -15.28 1.80
CA TYR A 301 8.38 -15.83 1.42
C TYR A 301 8.28 -17.33 1.70
N ILE A 302 7.15 -17.73 2.28
CA ILE A 302 6.77 -19.13 2.52
C ILE A 302 5.55 -19.45 1.65
N ASP A 303 5.66 -20.52 0.86
CA ASP A 303 4.64 -20.95 -0.09
C ASP A 303 3.56 -21.79 0.59
N ALA A 304 2.76 -21.14 1.44
CA ALA A 304 1.73 -21.79 2.25
C ALA A 304 0.31 -21.70 1.66
N PHE A 305 0.14 -21.00 0.53
CA PHE A 305 -1.16 -20.59 0.02
C PHE A 305 -1.35 -20.98 -1.44
N SER A 306 -2.55 -21.47 -1.76
CA SER A 306 -3.03 -21.68 -3.13
C SER A 306 -3.89 -20.48 -3.52
N TRP A 307 -3.25 -19.42 -4.02
CA TRP A 307 -3.90 -18.15 -4.37
C TRP A 307 -5.01 -18.36 -5.39
N GLN A 308 -6.21 -17.92 -5.02
CA GLN A 308 -7.36 -17.93 -5.91
C GLN A 308 -7.26 -16.78 -6.91
N ARG A 309 -7.87 -16.95 -8.09
CA ARG A 309 -7.88 -15.91 -9.11
C ARG A 309 -8.57 -14.66 -8.56
N GLY A 310 -7.87 -13.53 -8.60
CA GLY A 310 -8.35 -12.27 -8.00
C GLY A 310 -7.99 -12.10 -6.52
N ALA A 311 -7.20 -12.99 -5.93
CA ALA A 311 -6.87 -12.91 -4.51
C ALA A 311 -6.09 -11.63 -4.16
N VAL A 312 -6.33 -11.11 -2.97
CA VAL A 312 -5.71 -9.89 -2.44
C VAL A 312 -4.98 -10.24 -1.16
N GLY A 313 -3.69 -9.93 -1.08
CA GLY A 313 -2.95 -10.18 0.14
C GLY A 313 -1.72 -9.31 0.30
N TYR A 314 -1.36 -9.01 1.54
CA TYR A 314 -0.13 -8.28 1.81
C TYR A 314 0.53 -8.75 3.11
N HIS A 315 1.87 -8.68 3.15
CA HIS A 315 2.66 -9.12 4.28
C HIS A 315 3.43 -7.92 4.84
N LEU A 316 3.36 -7.69 6.15
CA LEU A 316 4.15 -6.64 6.77
C LEU A 316 5.60 -7.08 6.81
N ALA A 317 6.38 -6.54 5.88
CA ALA A 317 7.84 -6.60 5.85
C ALA A 317 8.39 -5.38 5.11
N SER A 318 9.58 -4.92 5.49
CA SER A 318 10.17 -3.73 4.89
C SER A 318 10.76 -4.00 3.51
N SER A 319 10.85 -2.96 2.67
CA SER A 319 11.49 -3.04 1.34
C SER A 319 10.92 -4.09 0.37
N GLU A 320 9.70 -4.59 0.59
CA GLU A 320 9.10 -5.70 -0.18
C GLU A 320 8.89 -5.37 -1.66
N CYS A 321 8.65 -4.10 -2.01
CA CYS A 321 8.58 -3.65 -3.40
C CYS A 321 9.95 -3.26 -3.99
N SER A 322 11.02 -3.17 -3.20
CA SER A 322 12.31 -2.66 -3.68
C SER A 322 13.07 -3.59 -4.64
N THR A 323 12.64 -4.85 -4.73
CA THR A 323 13.30 -5.88 -5.56
C THR A 323 12.30 -6.65 -6.41
N LEU A 324 11.16 -6.02 -6.75
CA LEU A 324 10.03 -6.63 -7.46
C LEU A 324 10.47 -7.36 -8.75
N LYS A 325 11.39 -6.76 -9.52
CA LYS A 325 11.91 -7.34 -10.78
C LYS A 325 13.26 -8.03 -10.65
N LYS A 326 13.84 -8.08 -9.45
CA LYS A 326 15.15 -8.71 -9.23
C LYS A 326 15.01 -10.23 -9.32
N ARG A 327 15.79 -10.84 -10.22
CA ARG A 327 15.88 -12.32 -10.33
C ARG A 327 16.28 -12.94 -9.00
N GLY A 328 15.59 -14.01 -8.60
CA GLY A 328 15.86 -14.74 -7.35
C GLY A 328 15.43 -14.02 -6.06
N SER A 329 14.87 -12.81 -6.12
CA SER A 329 14.26 -12.19 -4.93
C SER A 329 13.08 -13.03 -4.44
N ARG A 330 12.97 -13.15 -3.11
CA ARG A 330 11.94 -13.92 -2.40
C ARG A 330 11.09 -13.04 -1.46
N VAL A 331 11.03 -11.74 -1.73
CA VAL A 331 10.10 -10.82 -1.07
C VAL A 331 8.65 -11.25 -1.36
N TRP A 332 7.80 -11.15 -0.35
CA TRP A 332 6.37 -11.46 -0.37
C TRP A 332 5.65 -10.78 -1.52
N CYS A 333 5.81 -9.46 -1.72
CA CYS A 333 5.09 -8.78 -2.81
C CYS A 333 5.37 -9.43 -4.17
N LYS A 334 6.63 -9.73 -4.46
CA LYS A 334 7.01 -10.44 -5.68
C LYS A 334 6.38 -11.84 -5.73
N MET A 335 6.64 -12.64 -4.70
CA MET A 335 6.28 -14.06 -4.73
C MET A 335 4.77 -14.27 -4.71
N MET A 336 4.00 -13.45 -3.99
CA MET A 336 2.54 -13.52 -4.01
C MET A 336 1.98 -13.24 -5.40
N LEU A 337 2.51 -12.24 -6.12
CA LEU A 337 2.11 -11.97 -7.50
C LEU A 337 2.49 -13.15 -8.41
N GLU A 338 3.73 -13.65 -8.35
CA GLU A 338 4.16 -14.82 -9.16
C GLU A 338 3.33 -16.07 -8.86
N LYS A 339 2.80 -16.20 -7.65
CA LYS A 339 1.98 -17.33 -7.20
C LYS A 339 0.48 -17.15 -7.47
N GLY A 340 0.06 -15.99 -7.97
CA GLY A 340 -1.30 -15.77 -8.48
C GLY A 340 -2.16 -14.78 -7.71
N ALA A 341 -1.62 -14.05 -6.73
CA ALA A 341 -2.32 -12.90 -6.15
C ALA A 341 -2.51 -11.81 -7.22
N ALA A 342 -3.70 -11.21 -7.28
CA ALA A 342 -3.99 -10.09 -8.17
C ALA A 342 -3.63 -8.74 -7.57
N ALA A 343 -3.51 -8.64 -6.24
CA ALA A 343 -3.11 -7.41 -5.58
C ALA A 343 -2.28 -7.65 -4.32
N THR A 344 -1.35 -6.73 -4.08
CA THR A 344 -0.52 -6.67 -2.86
C THR A 344 -0.18 -5.23 -2.50
N ILE A 345 0.15 -5.02 -1.23
CA ILE A 345 0.65 -3.75 -0.71
C ILE A 345 2.05 -3.98 -0.17
N GLY A 346 2.98 -3.06 -0.47
CA GLY A 346 4.35 -3.19 0.04
C GLY A 346 5.16 -1.91 -0.09
N PRO A 347 6.15 -1.71 0.79
CA PRO A 347 6.98 -0.52 0.76
C PRO A 347 8.20 -0.67 -0.15
N VAL A 348 8.67 0.44 -0.72
CA VAL A 348 9.95 0.51 -1.46
C VAL A 348 11.18 0.64 -0.56
N GLY A 349 11.00 0.74 0.76
CA GLY A 349 12.07 0.83 1.77
C GLY A 349 11.53 0.50 3.16
N GLU A 350 12.20 0.96 4.23
CA GLU A 350 11.71 0.81 5.62
C GLU A 350 10.61 1.82 5.94
N PRO A 351 9.32 1.41 6.08
CA PRO A 351 8.23 2.37 6.20
C PRO A 351 7.83 2.69 7.65
N TYR A 352 8.31 1.92 8.65
CA TYR A 352 7.67 1.79 9.97
C TYR A 352 6.32 1.06 9.92
N VAL A 353 5.98 0.33 10.99
CA VAL A 353 4.75 -0.49 11.11
C VAL A 353 3.49 0.36 10.92
N ASP A 354 3.49 1.54 11.50
CA ASP A 354 2.42 2.54 11.51
C ASP A 354 2.18 3.21 10.15
N ALA A 355 3.04 2.98 9.15
CA ALA A 355 2.77 3.40 7.78
C ALA A 355 2.02 2.36 6.95
N PHE A 356 1.98 1.09 7.38
CA PHE A 356 1.18 0.09 6.69
C PHE A 356 -0.31 0.32 6.94
N PRO A 357 -1.17 0.06 5.94
CA PRO A 357 -2.60 -0.04 6.18
C PRO A 357 -2.92 -1.05 7.29
N PRO A 358 -3.68 -0.65 8.32
CA PRO A 358 -4.22 -1.59 9.30
C PRO A 358 -5.15 -2.57 8.58
N PRO A 359 -4.93 -3.89 8.69
CA PRO A 359 -5.74 -4.88 7.98
C PRO A 359 -7.21 -4.82 8.37
N GLU A 360 -7.53 -4.45 9.62
CA GLU A 360 -8.93 -4.30 10.04
C GLU A 360 -9.68 -3.26 9.19
N LEU A 361 -9.02 -2.16 8.82
CA LEU A 361 -9.62 -1.12 7.98
C LEU A 361 -9.63 -1.55 6.51
N PHE A 362 -8.47 -1.99 5.99
CA PHE A 362 -8.33 -2.33 4.59
C PHE A 362 -9.31 -3.42 4.15
N PHE A 363 -9.36 -4.54 4.87
CA PHE A 363 -10.24 -5.65 4.50
C PHE A 363 -11.71 -5.35 4.80
N SER A 364 -12.04 -4.52 5.79
CA SER A 364 -13.43 -4.08 6.01
C SER A 364 -13.96 -3.24 4.84
N PHE A 365 -13.15 -2.30 4.32
CA PHE A 365 -13.55 -1.52 3.15
C PHE A 365 -13.69 -2.39 1.90
N LEU A 366 -12.75 -3.32 1.69
CA LEU A 366 -12.76 -4.22 0.54
C LEU A 366 -13.97 -5.15 0.56
N THR A 367 -14.23 -5.81 1.69
CA THR A 367 -15.37 -6.73 1.88
C THR A 367 -16.73 -6.01 1.88
N ALA A 368 -16.76 -4.73 2.25
CA ALA A 368 -17.92 -3.86 2.06
C ALA A 368 -18.17 -3.45 0.59
N GLY A 369 -17.38 -3.96 -0.36
CA GLY A 369 -17.60 -3.77 -1.78
C GLY A 369 -17.02 -2.47 -2.37
N ARG A 370 -16.15 -1.77 -1.63
CA ARG A 370 -15.35 -0.67 -2.19
C ARG A 370 -14.33 -1.19 -3.20
N ASN A 371 -13.87 -0.30 -4.08
CA ASN A 371 -12.77 -0.64 -4.98
C ASN A 371 -11.43 -0.70 -4.21
N LEU A 372 -10.44 -1.35 -4.82
CA LEU A 372 -9.15 -1.62 -4.21
C LEU A 372 -8.42 -0.33 -3.80
N VAL A 373 -8.43 0.70 -4.65
CA VAL A 373 -7.70 1.95 -4.36
C VAL A 373 -8.37 2.76 -3.24
N GLU A 374 -9.70 2.82 -3.18
CA GLU A 374 -10.42 3.46 -2.07
C GLU A 374 -10.15 2.70 -0.76
N SER A 375 -10.20 1.36 -0.80
CA SER A 375 -9.92 0.52 0.38
C SER A 375 -8.50 0.79 0.90
N TYR A 376 -7.54 0.94 0.01
CA TYR A 376 -6.16 1.33 0.34
C TYR A 376 -6.08 2.75 0.89
N PHE A 377 -6.63 3.76 0.21
CA PHE A 377 -6.54 5.15 0.66
C PHE A 377 -7.29 5.41 1.97
N PHE A 378 -8.36 4.69 2.25
CA PHE A 378 -9.11 4.88 3.49
C PHE A 378 -8.44 4.19 4.69
N SER A 379 -7.53 3.26 4.43
CA SER A 379 -6.74 2.55 5.44
C SER A 379 -5.28 3.00 5.51
N LEU A 380 -4.76 3.74 4.52
CA LEU A 380 -3.38 4.21 4.48
C LEU A 380 -3.19 5.44 5.39
N PRO A 381 -2.32 5.38 6.43
CA PRO A 381 -2.15 6.51 7.35
C PRO A 381 -1.37 7.69 6.76
N HIS A 382 -0.44 7.41 5.84
CA HIS A 382 0.62 8.33 5.44
C HIS A 382 0.81 8.41 3.92
N LEU A 383 0.89 9.65 3.41
CA LEU A 383 1.24 9.99 2.04
C LEU A 383 2.69 10.50 1.95
N SER A 384 3.20 10.67 0.73
CA SER A 384 4.59 11.07 0.48
C SER A 384 5.63 10.20 1.20
N TRP A 385 5.35 8.91 1.28
CA TRP A 385 6.20 7.94 1.96
C TRP A 385 6.49 6.75 1.06
N LYS A 386 6.61 5.55 1.64
CA LYS A 386 7.22 4.40 0.95
C LYS A 386 6.22 3.38 0.43
N MET A 387 4.95 3.47 0.80
CA MET A 387 3.95 2.47 0.49
C MET A 387 3.56 2.49 -0.99
N VAL A 388 3.29 1.31 -1.55
CA VAL A 388 2.81 1.09 -2.91
C VAL A 388 1.66 0.09 -2.84
N LEU A 389 0.57 0.40 -3.53
CA LEU A 389 -0.49 -0.55 -3.87
C LEU A 389 -0.23 -1.09 -5.28
N ILE A 390 0.00 -2.38 -5.40
CA ILE A 390 0.05 -3.08 -6.69
C ILE A 390 -1.28 -3.79 -6.89
N GLY A 391 -1.97 -3.49 -7.98
CA GLY A 391 -3.28 -4.04 -8.32
C GLY A 391 -4.12 -3.02 -9.10
N ASP A 392 -5.19 -3.52 -9.71
CA ASP A 392 -6.14 -2.69 -10.45
C ASP A 392 -6.95 -1.79 -9.48
N PRO A 393 -6.91 -0.46 -9.61
CA PRO A 393 -7.60 0.45 -8.68
C PRO A 393 -9.10 0.27 -8.66
N LEU A 394 -9.70 -0.10 -9.80
CA LEU A 394 -11.14 -0.25 -9.98
C LEU A 394 -11.61 -1.62 -9.48
N TYR A 395 -10.70 -2.50 -9.06
CA TYR A 395 -11.02 -3.87 -8.65
C TYR A 395 -12.00 -3.92 -7.48
N ARG A 396 -13.16 -4.56 -7.68
CA ARG A 396 -14.25 -4.71 -6.70
C ARG A 396 -14.69 -6.17 -6.49
N PRO A 397 -13.88 -7.01 -5.81
CA PRO A 397 -14.15 -8.45 -5.67
C PRO A 397 -15.49 -8.79 -5.02
N PHE A 398 -16.00 -7.92 -4.13
CA PHE A 398 -17.15 -8.20 -3.28
C PHE A 398 -18.38 -7.31 -3.54
N ALA A 399 -18.36 -6.48 -4.59
CA ALA A 399 -19.44 -5.53 -4.85
C ALA A 399 -20.82 -6.18 -5.09
N ARG A 400 -20.85 -7.42 -5.58
CA ARG A 400 -22.11 -8.17 -5.82
C ARG A 400 -22.57 -8.98 -4.62
N GLN A 401 -21.67 -9.32 -3.70
CA GLN A 401 -21.97 -10.23 -2.59
C GLN A 401 -22.59 -9.48 -1.39
N GLY A 402 -22.31 -8.19 -1.23
CA GLY A 402 -22.90 -7.35 -0.17
C GLY A 402 -24.34 -6.86 -0.43
N GLN A 403 -24.96 -7.22 -1.56
CA GLN A 403 -26.37 -6.89 -1.87
C GLN A 403 -27.33 -8.06 -1.62
N ALA A 404 -26.81 -9.23 -1.25
CA ALA A 404 -27.59 -10.40 -0.93
C ALA A 404 -27.57 -10.63 0.58
N ASN A 405 -28.24 -9.75 1.34
CA ASN A 405 -28.69 -9.99 2.72
C ASN A 405 -29.84 -9.03 3.05
#